data_AF-A0A9K3IKD2-F1
#
_entry.id   AF-A0A9K3IKD2-F1
#
_cell.length_a   1.000
_cell.length_b   1.000
_cell.length_c   1.000
_cell.angle_alpha   90.00
_cell.angle_beta   90.00
_cell.angle_gamma   90.00
#
_symmetry.space_group_name_H-M   'P 1'
#
loop_
_entity.id
_entity.type
_entity.pdbx_description
1 polymer ?
#
loop_
_entity_poly.entity_id
_entity_poly.type
_entity_poly.pdbx_seq_one_letter_code
_entity_poly.pdbx_strand_id
1 'polypeptide(L)'
;MFTLTHTTGQHAQPPVCIFKNFMDCRPSTFSGTEGAVGLLHWFEKLESVFEMCECPEARRVKYATGTLEGIALTWWNAQVQILGLAAANATPWEDFKELIKREYCTRDDIHKLEVELYHFVDDGVRD
;
A
#
# COMPACT_ATOMS: atom_id res chain seq x y z
N MET A 1 8.50 -5.29 -59.23
CA MET A 1 7.79 -5.60 -57.97
C MET A 1 8.80 -5.51 -56.84
N PHE A 2 8.77 -4.44 -56.06
CA PHE A 2 9.57 -4.33 -54.83
C PHE A 2 8.71 -4.83 -53.67
N THR A 3 9.14 -5.89 -52.99
CA THR A 3 8.48 -6.38 -51.77
C THR A 3 8.92 -5.50 -50.60
N LEU A 4 7.99 -4.70 -50.06
CA LEU A 4 8.19 -4.01 -48.78
C LEU A 4 7.94 -5.03 -47.66
N THR A 5 9.01 -5.44 -46.98
CA THR A 5 8.92 -6.16 -45.71
C THR A 5 8.49 -5.18 -44.63
N HIS A 6 7.29 -5.36 -44.07
CA HIS A 6 6.90 -4.68 -42.84
C HIS A 6 7.76 -5.21 -41.69
N THR A 7 8.76 -4.43 -41.30
CA THR A 7 9.41 -4.57 -40.00
C THR A 7 8.40 -4.10 -38.95
N THR A 8 7.79 -5.04 -38.23
CA THR A 8 7.02 -4.72 -37.03
C THR A 8 7.95 -4.05 -36.05
N GLY A 9 7.81 -2.73 -35.89
CA GLY A 9 8.49 -1.98 -34.84
C GLY A 9 8.16 -2.64 -33.50
N GLN A 10 9.20 -2.98 -32.76
CA GLN A 10 9.07 -3.34 -31.36
C GLN A 10 8.42 -2.15 -30.64
N HIS A 11 7.13 -2.25 -30.34
CA HIS A 11 6.54 -1.47 -29.27
C HIS A 11 7.24 -1.93 -27.99
N ALA A 12 8.27 -1.21 -27.57
CA ALA A 12 8.84 -1.36 -26.25
C ALA A 12 7.69 -1.16 -25.27
N GLN A 13 7.29 -2.25 -24.59
CA GLN A 13 6.31 -2.16 -23.53
C GLN A 13 6.83 -1.15 -22.50
N PRO A 14 5.99 -0.23 -22.00
CA PRO A 14 6.42 0.68 -20.94
C PRO A 14 7.02 -0.13 -19.79
N PRO A 15 8.06 0.39 -19.11
CA PRO A 15 8.75 -0.35 -18.06
C PRO A 15 7.75 -0.73 -16.98
N VAL A 16 7.41 -2.02 -16.87
CA VAL A 16 6.48 -2.48 -15.85
C VAL A 16 7.15 -2.29 -14.50
N CYS A 17 6.51 -1.57 -13.56
CA CYS A 17 7.02 -1.33 -12.21
C CYS A 17 7.59 -2.61 -11.57
N ILE A 18 8.91 -2.71 -11.48
CA ILE A 18 9.58 -3.80 -10.76
C ILE A 18 9.83 -3.40 -9.31
N PHE A 19 10.07 -4.40 -8.46
CA PHE A 19 10.31 -4.16 -7.03
C PHE A 19 11.49 -3.21 -6.78
N LYS A 20 12.50 -3.22 -7.67
CA LYS A 20 13.59 -2.25 -7.61
C LYS A 20 13.11 -0.80 -7.75
N ASN A 21 12.28 -0.50 -8.77
CA ASN A 21 11.75 0.86 -8.97
C ASN A 21 10.95 1.32 -7.75
N PHE A 22 10.13 0.42 -7.19
CA PHE A 22 9.39 0.67 -5.95
C PHE A 22 10.33 1.00 -4.78
N MET A 23 11.39 0.21 -4.57
CA MET A 23 12.36 0.46 -3.50
C MET A 23 13.21 1.72 -3.73
N ASP A 24 13.51 2.07 -4.97
CA ASP A 24 14.23 3.29 -5.33
C ASP A 24 13.43 4.56 -4.95
N CYS A 25 12.09 4.46 -4.89
CA CYS A 25 11.21 5.51 -4.34
C CYS A 25 11.21 5.61 -2.81
N ARG A 26 11.97 4.73 -2.11
CA ARG A 26 12.11 4.70 -0.64
C ARG A 26 10.74 4.67 0.08
N PRO A 27 9.97 3.60 -0.12
CA PRO A 27 8.66 3.46 0.53
C PRO A 27 8.85 3.44 2.05
N SER A 28 7.91 4.02 2.78
CA SER A 28 7.89 3.95 4.24
C SER A 28 7.66 2.51 4.72
N THR A 29 8.24 2.17 5.86
CA THR A 29 7.96 0.91 6.55
C THR A 29 6.85 1.09 7.58
N PHE A 30 6.26 -0.02 8.02
CA PHE A 30 5.29 -0.06 9.10
C PHE A 30 5.60 -1.23 10.03
N SER A 31 5.87 -0.93 11.30
CA SER A 31 6.24 -1.93 12.31
C SER A 31 5.04 -2.48 13.09
N GLY A 32 3.91 -1.78 13.07
CA GLY A 32 2.70 -2.09 13.83
C GLY A 32 2.58 -1.38 15.17
N THR A 33 3.54 -0.52 15.52
CA THR A 33 3.59 0.22 16.79
C THR A 33 3.21 1.70 16.65
N GLU A 34 3.07 2.17 15.42
CA GLU A 34 2.82 3.57 15.07
C GLU A 34 1.35 3.98 15.26
N GLY A 35 0.47 3.02 15.57
CA GLY A 35 -0.97 3.22 15.78
C GLY A 35 -1.75 3.53 14.49
N ALA A 36 -3.04 3.86 14.63
CA ALA A 36 -3.94 4.10 13.50
C ALA A 36 -3.45 5.24 12.58
N VAL A 37 -2.97 6.35 13.15
CA VAL A 37 -2.42 7.47 12.36
C VAL A 37 -1.18 7.05 11.58
N GLY A 38 -0.28 6.29 12.22
CA GLY A 38 0.90 5.76 11.55
C GLY A 38 0.56 4.84 10.39
N LEU A 39 -0.45 3.98 10.56
CA LEU A 39 -0.97 3.11 9.51
C LEU A 39 -1.55 3.92 8.34
N LEU A 40 -2.35 4.95 8.62
CA LEU A 40 -2.93 5.82 7.58
C LEU A 40 -1.84 6.55 6.79
N HIS A 41 -0.88 7.16 7.46
CA HIS A 41 0.27 7.79 6.80
C HIS A 41 1.09 6.81 5.97
N TRP A 42 1.24 5.56 6.42
CA TRP A 42 1.92 4.52 5.66
C TRP A 42 1.17 4.19 4.36
N PHE A 43 -0.16 4.09 4.40
CA PHE A 43 -0.96 3.92 3.18
C PHE A 43 -0.82 5.08 2.20
N GLU A 44 -0.98 6.32 2.67
CA GLU A 44 -0.89 7.51 1.81
C GLU A 44 0.46 7.58 1.08
N LYS A 45 1.55 7.28 1.80
CA LYS A 45 2.90 7.23 1.21
C LYS A 45 3.04 6.09 0.20
N LEU A 46 2.52 4.91 0.51
CA LEU A 46 2.57 3.78 -0.43
C LEU A 46 1.74 4.05 -1.69
N GLU A 47 0.57 4.64 -1.57
CA GLU A 47 -0.27 5.02 -2.71
C GLU A 47 0.45 6.04 -3.59
N SER A 48 1.08 7.06 -2.99
CA SER A 48 1.92 8.00 -3.74
C SER A 48 3.09 7.28 -4.45
N VAL A 49 3.77 6.36 -3.78
CA VAL A 49 4.84 5.57 -4.42
C VAL A 49 4.29 4.71 -5.56
N PHE A 50 3.14 4.05 -5.39
CA PHE A 50 2.52 3.24 -6.44
C PHE A 50 2.21 4.06 -7.68
N GLU A 51 1.71 5.29 -7.53
CA GLU A 51 1.49 6.17 -8.67
C GLU A 51 2.83 6.62 -9.31
N MET A 52 3.83 7.00 -8.52
CA MET A 52 5.13 7.46 -9.05
C MET A 52 5.88 6.41 -9.88
N CYS A 53 5.80 5.13 -9.49
CA CYS A 53 6.46 4.05 -10.21
C CYS A 53 5.54 3.29 -11.18
N GLU A 54 4.30 3.76 -11.37
CA GLU A 54 3.27 3.11 -12.20
C GLU A 54 3.05 1.64 -11.79
N CYS A 55 2.90 1.40 -10.49
CA CYS A 55 2.75 0.07 -9.91
C CYS A 55 1.37 -0.53 -10.25
N PRO A 56 1.33 -1.66 -11.00
CA PRO A 56 0.07 -2.30 -11.33
C PRO A 56 -0.59 -2.86 -10.08
N GLU A 57 -1.92 -2.81 -10.03
CA GLU A 57 -2.72 -3.21 -8.87
C GLU A 57 -2.36 -4.61 -8.34
N ALA A 58 -2.15 -5.57 -9.25
CA ALA A 58 -1.76 -6.95 -8.94
C ALA A 58 -0.40 -7.10 -8.21
N ARG A 59 0.40 -6.03 -8.08
CA ARG A 59 1.68 -6.04 -7.35
C ARG A 59 1.64 -5.23 -6.05
N ARG A 60 0.61 -4.40 -5.83
CA ARG A 60 0.55 -3.45 -4.72
C ARG A 60 0.67 -4.15 -3.36
N VAL A 61 -0.14 -5.17 -3.09
CA VAL A 61 -0.07 -5.92 -1.82
C VAL A 61 1.28 -6.61 -1.64
N LYS A 62 1.79 -7.28 -2.67
CA LYS A 62 3.11 -7.93 -2.61
C LYS A 62 4.23 -6.93 -2.29
N TYR A 63 4.17 -5.71 -2.81
CA TYR A 63 5.21 -4.70 -2.60
C TYR A 63 5.04 -4.01 -1.25
N ALA A 64 3.81 -3.62 -0.88
CA ALA A 64 3.49 -3.05 0.43
C ALA A 64 3.92 -3.98 1.56
N THR A 65 3.58 -5.26 1.46
CA THR A 65 3.91 -6.25 2.51
C THR A 65 5.41 -6.51 2.64
N GLY A 66 6.18 -6.20 1.59
CA GLY A 66 7.65 -6.16 1.64
C GLY A 66 8.23 -4.99 2.47
N THR A 67 7.41 -4.04 2.89
CA THR A 67 7.79 -2.91 3.77
C THR A 67 7.27 -3.06 5.20
N LEU A 68 6.61 -4.19 5.51
CA LEU A 68 6.21 -4.50 6.88
C LEU A 68 7.41 -4.96 7.68
N GLU A 69 7.47 -4.51 8.93
CA GLU A 69 8.54 -4.85 9.88
C GLU A 69 7.92 -5.30 11.21
N GLY A 70 8.76 -5.75 12.14
CA GLY A 70 8.36 -6.03 13.52
C GLY A 70 7.13 -6.94 13.67
N ILE A 71 6.14 -6.45 14.44
CA ILE A 71 4.93 -7.21 14.73
C ILE A 71 3.99 -7.25 13.51
N ALA A 72 4.01 -6.24 12.65
CA ALA A 72 3.23 -6.21 11.42
C ALA A 72 3.68 -7.27 10.41
N LEU A 73 5.00 -7.48 10.27
CA LEU A 73 5.52 -8.58 9.45
C LEU A 73 5.12 -9.96 10.02
N THR A 74 5.17 -10.10 11.35
CA THR A 74 4.78 -11.35 12.02
C THR A 74 3.30 -11.66 11.77
N TRP A 75 2.43 -10.66 11.89
CA TRP A 75 1.01 -10.77 11.57
C TRP A 75 0.77 -11.14 10.10
N TRP A 76 1.43 -10.48 9.15
CA TRP A 76 1.26 -10.77 7.73
C TRP A 76 1.71 -12.19 7.38
N ASN A 77 2.80 -12.68 7.99
CA ASN A 77 3.23 -14.06 7.82
C ASN A 77 2.16 -15.06 8.28
N ALA A 78 1.43 -14.76 9.37
CA ALA A 78 0.31 -15.58 9.80
C ALA A 78 -0.85 -15.56 8.79
N GLN A 79 -1.18 -14.40 8.22
CA GLN A 79 -2.18 -14.29 7.14
C GLN A 79 -1.78 -15.12 5.92
N VAL A 80 -0.49 -15.10 5.55
CA VAL A 80 0.05 -15.92 4.46
C VAL A 80 -0.08 -17.43 4.75
N GLN A 81 0.05 -17.87 6.00
CA GLN A 81 -0.19 -19.27 6.37
C GLN A 81 -1.67 -19.67 6.23
N ILE A 82 -2.59 -18.75 6.53
CA ILE A 82 -4.04 -19.00 6.46
C ILE A 82 -4.54 -19.00 5.01
N LEU A 83 -4.14 -18.00 4.22
CA LEU A 83 -4.63 -17.78 2.86
C LEU A 83 -3.81 -18.55 1.80
N GLY A 84 -2.54 -18.82 2.10
CA GLY A 84 -1.55 -19.24 1.12
C GLY A 84 -0.90 -18.05 0.40
N LEU A 85 0.40 -18.16 0.09
CA LEU A 85 1.21 -17.07 -0.48
C LEU A 85 0.65 -16.49 -1.79
N ALA A 86 0.13 -17.33 -2.67
CA ALA A 86 -0.42 -16.88 -3.95
C ALA A 86 -1.70 -16.06 -3.74
N ALA A 87 -2.62 -16.53 -2.90
CA ALA A 87 -3.87 -15.84 -2.61
C ALA A 87 -3.63 -14.54 -1.82
N ALA A 88 -2.74 -14.56 -0.82
CA ALA A 88 -2.38 -13.38 -0.05
C ALA A 88 -1.76 -12.27 -0.93
N ASN A 89 -0.90 -12.63 -1.89
CA ASN A 89 -0.34 -11.66 -2.83
C ASN A 89 -1.35 -11.16 -3.87
N ALA A 90 -2.39 -11.94 -4.16
CA ALA A 90 -3.45 -11.60 -5.10
C ALA A 90 -4.63 -10.86 -4.45
N THR A 91 -4.60 -10.63 -3.13
CA THR A 91 -5.58 -9.82 -2.43
C THR A 91 -5.65 -8.42 -3.06
N PRO A 92 -6.84 -7.91 -3.42
CA PRO A 92 -7.00 -6.54 -3.87
C PRO A 92 -6.46 -5.54 -2.84
N TRP A 93 -5.93 -4.41 -3.29
CA TRP A 93 -5.32 -3.41 -2.39
C TRP A 93 -6.30 -2.90 -1.34
N GLU A 94 -7.55 -2.62 -1.73
CA GLU A 94 -8.60 -2.17 -0.81
C GLU A 94 -8.94 -3.23 0.25
N ASP A 95 -9.04 -4.50 -0.13
CA ASP A 95 -9.30 -5.60 0.80
C ASP A 95 -8.14 -5.77 1.81
N PHE A 96 -6.89 -5.59 1.35
CA PHE A 96 -5.72 -5.58 2.23
C PHE A 96 -5.77 -4.41 3.21
N LYS A 97 -6.10 -3.20 2.76
CA LYS A 97 -6.25 -2.02 3.64
C LYS A 97 -7.27 -2.27 4.74
N GLU A 98 -8.41 -2.87 4.40
CA GLU A 98 -9.43 -3.22 5.38
C GLU A 98 -8.96 -4.31 6.35
N LEU A 99 -8.24 -5.32 5.85
CA LEU A 99 -7.70 -6.39 6.68
C LEU A 99 -6.72 -5.87 7.74
N ILE A 100 -5.75 -5.05 7.35
CA ILE A 100 -4.73 -4.54 8.28
C ILE A 100 -5.28 -3.44 9.19
N LYS A 101 -6.25 -2.62 8.75
CA LYS A 101 -6.97 -1.70 9.64
C LYS A 101 -7.72 -2.44 10.75
N ARG A 102 -8.35 -3.58 10.46
CA ARG A 102 -9.03 -4.38 11.49
C ARG A 102 -8.07 -4.89 12.56
N GLU A 103 -6.81 -5.14 12.19
CA GLU A 103 -5.77 -5.56 13.13
C GLU A 103 -5.22 -4.39 13.95
N TYR A 104 -4.92 -3.25 13.31
CA TYR A 104 -4.11 -2.18 13.91
C TYR A 104 -4.85 -0.88 14.23
N CYS A 105 -6.10 -0.71 13.78
CA CYS A 105 -6.96 0.41 14.18
C CYS A 105 -7.95 -0.05 15.24
N THR A 106 -7.60 0.12 16.51
CA THR A 106 -8.53 -0.21 17.60
C THR A 106 -9.69 0.80 17.65
N ARG A 107 -10.81 0.41 18.26
CA ARG A 107 -11.93 1.34 18.48
C ARG A 107 -11.53 2.57 19.29
N ASP A 108 -10.59 2.42 20.21
CA ASP A 108 -10.11 3.50 21.05
C ASP A 108 -9.28 4.51 20.25
N ASP A 109 -8.47 4.03 19.30
CA ASP A 109 -7.73 4.90 18.37
C ASP A 109 -8.68 5.69 17.47
N ILE A 110 -9.73 5.04 16.95
CA ILE A 110 -10.74 5.71 16.14
C ILE A 110 -11.47 6.76 16.98
N HIS A 111 -11.88 6.42 18.21
CA HIS A 111 -12.57 7.36 19.08
C HIS A 111 -11.70 8.56 19.45
N LYS A 112 -10.40 8.35 19.69
CA LYS A 112 -9.46 9.43 19.94
C LYS A 112 -9.38 10.39 18.75
N LEU A 113 -9.32 9.86 17.53
CA LEU A 113 -9.32 10.68 16.31
C LEU A 113 -10.63 11.45 16.12
N GLU A 114 -11.78 10.83 16.41
CA GLU A 114 -13.07 11.51 16.40
C GLU A 114 -13.08 12.69 17.37
N VAL A 115 -12.65 12.47 18.62
CA VAL A 115 -12.58 13.51 19.66
C VAL A 115 -11.65 14.65 19.25
N GLU A 116 -10.44 14.34 18.77
CA GLU A 116 -9.51 15.36 18.27
C GLU A 116 -10.14 16.18 17.13
N LEU A 117 -10.80 15.54 16.16
CA LEU A 117 -11.49 16.22 15.07
C LEU A 117 -12.58 17.17 15.58
N TYR A 118 -13.42 16.72 16.53
CA TYR A 118 -14.46 17.56 17.11
C TYR A 118 -13.87 18.80 17.79
N HIS A 119 -12.75 18.66 18.51
CA HIS A 119 -12.06 19.81 19.12
C HIS A 119 -11.51 20.79 18.07
N PHE A 120 -10.90 20.29 16.99
CA PHE A 120 -10.40 21.15 15.91
C PHE A 120 -11.52 21.89 15.16
N VAL A 121 -12.69 21.26 14.98
CA VAL A 121 -13.85 21.91 14.34
C VAL A 121 -14.42 23.01 15.24
N ASP A 122 -14.48 22.80 16.55
CA ASP A 122 -15.00 23.80 17.51
C ASP A 122 -14.08 25.03 17.59
N ASP A 123 -12.75 24.82 17.57
CA ASP A 123 -11.76 25.90 17.57
C ASP A 123 -11.77 26.69 16.26
N GLY A 124 -12.00 26.05 15.10
CA GLY A 124 -12.10 26.73 13.80
C GLY A 124 -13.41 27.48 13.55
N VAL A 125 -14.44 27.32 14.40
CA VAL A 125 -15.74 28.02 14.32
C VAL A 125 -15.75 29.28 15.20
N ARG A 126 -14.76 29.46 16.08
CA ARG A 126 -14.65 30.60 16.99
C ARG A 126 -13.77 31.77 16.48
N ASP A 127 -13.18 31.63 15.30
CA ASP A 127 -12.44 32.66 14.56
C ASP A 127 -13.27 33.23 13.39
#